data_AF-A0A536FPY3-F1
#
_entry.id   AF-A0A536FPY3-F1
#
_cell.length_a   1.000
_cell.length_b   1.000
_cell.length_c   1.000
_cell.angle_alpha   90.00
_cell.angle_beta   90.00
_cell.angle_gamma   90.00
#
_symmetry.space_group_name_H-M   'P 1'
#
loop_
_entity.id
_entity.type
_entity.pdbx_description
1 polymer ?
#
loop_
_entity_poly.entity_id
_entity_poly.type
_entity_poly.pdbx_seq_one_letter_code
_entity_poly.pdbx_strand_id
1 'polypeptide(L)' 'MSRADVSLRSKEAAVAFDPSQVSVEQMVDAVNRLGFRASVKGTVAPPPGR' A
#
# COMPACT_ATOMS: atom_id res chain seq x y z
N MET A 1 -1.37 -6.64 13.07
CA MET A 1 -1.18 -5.18 13.27
C MET A 1 -0.87 -4.59 11.90
N SER A 2 -1.74 -3.76 11.35
CA SER A 2 -1.55 -3.07 10.06
C SER A 2 -0.83 -1.75 10.29
N ARG A 3 0.20 -1.44 9.48
CA ARG A 3 1.02 -0.22 9.60
C ARG A 3 1.07 0.50 8.25
N ALA A 4 0.84 1.80 8.25
CA ALA A 4 0.91 2.63 7.05
C ALA A 4 1.90 3.78 7.29
N ASP A 5 2.89 3.90 6.40
CA ASP A 5 3.83 5.00 6.36
C ASP A 5 3.53 5.83 5.11
N VAL A 6 3.34 7.15 5.27
CA VAL A 6 2.88 8.03 4.20
C VAL A 6 3.87 9.18 4.02
N SER A 7 4.38 9.30 2.80
CA SER A 7 5.32 10.33 2.39
C SER A 7 4.66 11.28 1.39
N LEU A 8 4.10 12.38 1.90
CA LEU A 8 3.46 13.41 1.06
C LEU A 8 4.44 14.07 0.07
N ARG A 9 5.71 14.22 0.47
CA ARG A 9 6.77 14.78 -0.39
C ARG A 9 6.96 13.95 -1.66
N SER A 10 6.98 12.62 -1.53
CA SER A 10 7.20 11.71 -2.65
C SER A 10 5.90 11.22 -3.30
N LYS A 11 4.74 11.56 -2.73
CA LYS A 11 3.41 11.02 -3.10
C LYS A 11 3.40 9.49 -3.07
N GLU A 12 4.03 8.92 -2.05
CA GLU A 12 4.19 7.47 -1.89
C GLU A 12 3.71 7.04 -0.51
N ALA A 13 3.18 5.81 -0.43
CA ALA A 13 2.77 5.20 0.82
C ALA A 13 3.27 3.74 0.86
N ALA A 14 3.85 3.35 1.98
CA ALA A 14 4.21 1.97 2.28
C ALA A 14 3.18 1.42 3.27
N VAL A 15 2.45 0.40 2.86
CA VAL A 15 1.41 -0.22 3.69
C VAL A 15 1.78 -1.67 3.95
N ALA A 16 1.93 -2.00 5.23
CA ALA A 16 2.00 -3.37 5.71
C ALA A 16 0.57 -3.86 5.99
N PHE A 17 0.10 -4.77 5.15
CA PHE A 17 -1.24 -5.37 5.23
C PHE A 17 -1.14 -6.88 5.11
N ASP A 18 -2.20 -7.57 5.50
CA ASP A 18 -2.32 -9.01 5.35
C ASP A 18 -3.03 -9.33 4.01
N PRO A 19 -2.33 -9.97 3.04
CA PRO A 19 -2.92 -10.27 1.73
C PRO A 19 -4.03 -11.32 1.79
N SER A 20 -4.18 -12.06 2.89
CA SER A 20 -5.31 -13.00 3.09
C SER A 20 -6.59 -12.29 3.52
N GLN A 21 -6.50 -11.05 4.01
CA GLN A 21 -7.67 -10.25 4.43
C GLN A 21 -8.04 -9.16 3.43
N VAL A 22 -7.07 -8.57 2.74
CA VAL A 22 -7.30 -7.45 1.83
C VAL A 22 -6.35 -7.51 0.63
N SER A 23 -6.90 -7.29 -0.56
CA SER A 23 -6.12 -7.27 -1.80
C SER A 23 -5.63 -5.86 -2.12
N VAL A 24 -4.51 -5.77 -2.83
CA VAL A 24 -3.96 -4.48 -3.28
C VAL A 24 -4.97 -3.72 -4.15
N GLU A 25 -5.72 -4.42 -5.00
CA GLU A 25 -6.78 -3.83 -5.82
C GLU A 25 -7.88 -3.18 -4.98
N GLN A 26 -8.27 -3.78 -3.85
CA GLN A 26 -9.26 -3.21 -2.95
C GLN A 26 -8.76 -1.92 -2.31
N MET A 27 -7.47 -1.84 -1.96
CA MET A 27 -6.87 -0.61 -1.45
C MET A 27 -6.84 0.48 -2.53
N VAL A 28 -6.47 0.14 -3.76
CA VAL A 28 -6.47 1.09 -4.89
C VAL A 28 -7.88 1.60 -5.17
N ASP A 29 -8.87 0.71 -5.20
CA ASP A 29 -10.27 1.06 -5.42
C ASP A 29 -10.81 1.98 -4.31
N ALA A 30 -10.48 1.69 -3.05
CA ALA A 30 -10.83 2.56 -1.93
C ALA A 30 -10.27 3.98 -2.10
N VAL A 31 -9.01 4.12 -2.54
CA VAL A 31 -8.41 5.44 -2.79
C VAL A 31 -9.08 6.13 -3.99
N ASN A 32 -9.40 5.39 -5.05
CA ASN A 32 -10.14 5.90 -6.21
C ASN A 32 -11.53 6.42 -5.86
N ARG A 33 -12.27 5.72 -4.98
CA ARG A 33 -13.60 6.17 -4.51
C ARG A 33 -13.56 7.48 -3.73
N LEU A 34 -12.43 7.78 -3.09
CA LEU A 34 -12.21 9.05 -2.40
C LEU A 34 -11.85 10.20 -3.34
N GLY A 35 -11.76 9.95 -4.65
CA GLY A 35 -11.41 10.94 -5.68
C GLY A 35 -9.91 11.07 -5.94
N PHE A 36 -9.08 10.19 -5.37
CA PHE A 36 -7.63 10.17 -5.56
C PHE A 36 -7.21 9.00 -6.45
N ARG A 37 -6.19 9.16 -7.28
CA ARG A 37 -5.63 8.03 -8.05
C ARG A 37 -4.47 7.38 -7.30
N ALA A 38 -4.59 6.08 -7.01
CA ALA A 38 -3.48 5.26 -6.50
C ALA A 38 -3.01 4.27 -7.56
N SER A 39 -1.72 3.96 -7.55
CA SER A 39 -1.13 2.91 -8.37
C SER A 39 0.00 2.22 -7.60
N VAL A 40 0.14 0.92 -7.80
CA VAL A 40 1.13 0.10 -7.11
C VAL A 40 2.48 0.30 -7.78
N LYS A 41 3.46 0.84 -7.05
CA LYS A 41 4.83 1.00 -7.58
C LYS A 41 5.66 -0.27 -7.54
N GLY A 42 5.34 -1.19 -6.63
CA GLY A 42 5.99 -2.50 -6.50
C GLY A 42 5.73 -3.13 -5.14
N THR A 43 5.85 -4.44 -5.06
CA THR A 43 5.86 -5.18 -3.79
C THR A 43 7.30 -5.27 -3.31
N VAL A 44 7.61 -4.55 -2.22
CA VAL A 44 8.90 -4.73 -1.55
C VAL A 44 8.78 -6.00 -0.72
N ALA A 45 9.37 -7.10 -1.20
CA ALA A 45 9.47 -8.31 -0.39
C ALA A 45 10.26 -7.99 0.89
N PRO A 46 9.84 -8.47 2.07
CA PRO A 46 10.62 -8.28 3.28
C PRO A 46 12.04 -8.82 3.03
N PRO A 47 13.09 -8.08 3.40
CA PRO A 47 14.46 -8.50 3.15
C PRO A 47 14.68 -9.90 3.75
N PRO A 48 15.25 -10.85 2.99
CA PRO A 48 15.56 -12.17 3.52
C PRO A 48 16.49 -12.00 4.73
N GLY A 49 16.11 -12.58 5.86
CA GLY A 49 16.84 -12.49 7.11
C GLY A 49 18.30 -12.88 6.89
N ARG A 50 19.21 -12.00 7.31
CA ARG A 50 20.64 -12.27 7.36
C ARG A 50 20.96 -13.07 8.62
#